data_AF-A0A938J6Z5-F1
#
_entry.id   AF-A0A938J6Z5-F1
#
_cell.length_a   1.000
_cell.length_b   1.000
_cell.length_c   1.000
_cell.angle_alpha   90.00
_cell.angle_beta   90.00
_cell.angle_gamma   90.00
#
_symmetry.space_group_name_H-M   'P 1'
#
loop_
_entity.id
_entity.type
_entity.pdbx_description
1 polymer ?
#
loop_
_entity_poly.entity_id
_entity_poly.type
_entity_poly.pdbx_seq_one_letter_code
_entity_poly.pdbx_strand_id
1 'polypeptide(L)'
;MAWRRQRARAEELRALELELATIQIETLRAELLTARTEADDTRAVLAQRDGELSTLVERVAATCERLEARADADRAERQALAEALTRIAETLAVRQVAPGPASEVGARTVIGGSVHPAEATALRTVEPEMPEPAAEEPVIVLPDERLSRQGAAPLGAGDECSVRFRFDNRWIDGFEICETMRQDGHVRYRLRRRLDGWVLPELFEAADVRRFDHAVADVLGFTD
;
A
#
# COMPACT_ATOMS: atom_id res chain seq x y z
N MET A 1 16.48 27.13 -81.81
CA MET A 1 15.29 26.42 -81.26
C MET A 1 15.61 25.46 -80.11
N ALA A 2 16.68 24.67 -80.15
CA ALA A 2 17.03 23.73 -79.06
C ALA A 2 17.31 24.42 -77.71
N TRP A 3 18.10 25.50 -77.71
CA TRP A 3 18.44 26.24 -76.49
C TRP A 3 17.23 26.80 -75.72
N ARG A 4 16.19 27.28 -76.43
CA ARG A 4 14.95 27.77 -75.78
C ARG A 4 14.21 26.65 -75.05
N ARG A 5 14.16 25.44 -75.64
CA ARG A 5 13.56 24.26 -75.01
C ARG A 5 14.34 23.80 -73.78
N GLN A 6 15.67 23.85 -73.84
CA GLN A 6 16.51 23.52 -72.70
C GLN A 6 16.35 24.51 -71.54
N ARG A 7 16.27 25.81 -71.86
CA ARG A 7 16.02 26.85 -70.85
C ARG A 7 14.65 26.70 -70.20
N ALA A 8 13.58 26.48 -70.99
CA ALA A 8 12.24 26.26 -70.45
C ALA A 8 12.20 25.06 -69.50
N ARG A 9 12.83 23.93 -69.87
CA ARG A 9 12.94 22.76 -68.99
C ARG A 9 13.70 23.04 -67.70
N ALA A 10 14.76 23.83 -67.76
CA ALA A 10 15.51 24.21 -66.56
C ALA A 10 14.69 25.12 -65.63
N GLU A 11 13.87 26.01 -66.19
CA GLU A 11 12.93 26.86 -65.44
C GLU A 11 11.80 26.01 -64.82
N GLU A 12 11.24 25.05 -65.56
CA GLU A 12 10.26 24.07 -65.06
C GLU A 12 10.81 23.23 -63.91
N LEU A 13 12.03 22.68 -64.05
CA LEU A 13 12.66 21.89 -62.98
C LEU A 13 12.88 22.71 -61.70
N ARG A 14 13.34 23.97 -61.83
CA ARG A 14 13.51 24.86 -60.67
C ARG A 14 12.18 25.20 -60.00
N ALA A 15 11.11 25.37 -60.78
CA ALA A 15 9.78 25.60 -60.24
C ALA A 15 9.30 24.37 -59.43
N LEU A 16 9.47 23.16 -59.98
CA LEU A 16 9.15 21.92 -59.28
C LEU A 16 9.99 21.70 -58.02
N GLU A 17 11.29 22.02 -58.04
CA GLU A 17 12.15 21.95 -56.86
C GLU A 17 11.68 22.92 -55.76
N LEU A 18 11.25 24.12 -56.13
CA LEU A 18 10.73 25.11 -55.19
C LEU A 18 9.36 24.71 -54.62
N GLU A 19 8.48 24.14 -55.45
CA GLU A 19 7.20 23.58 -55.00
C GLU A 19 7.43 22.41 -54.03
N LEU A 20 8.35 21.50 -54.35
CA LEU A 20 8.70 20.38 -53.47
C LEU A 20 9.25 20.87 -52.13
N ALA A 21 10.16 21.85 -52.15
CA ALA A 21 10.71 22.43 -50.93
C ALA A 21 9.63 23.13 -50.09
N THR A 22 8.67 23.80 -50.73
CA THR A 22 7.54 24.44 -50.05
C THR A 22 6.67 23.41 -49.35
N ILE A 23 6.33 22.32 -50.05
CA ILE A 23 5.55 21.20 -49.48
C ILE A 23 6.30 20.59 -48.29
N GLN A 24 7.61 20.34 -48.42
CA GLN A 24 8.42 19.80 -47.32
C GLN A 24 8.43 20.71 -46.08
N ILE A 25 8.56 22.03 -46.28
CA ILE A 25 8.51 23.00 -45.19
C ILE A 25 7.13 22.99 -44.51
N GLU A 26 6.05 22.91 -45.29
CA GLU A 26 4.68 22.83 -44.75
C GLU A 26 4.45 21.54 -43.97
N THR A 27 4.92 20.40 -44.47
CA THR A 27 4.86 19.12 -43.75
C THR A 27 5.62 19.18 -42.43
N LEU A 28 6.87 19.66 -42.43
CA LEU A 28 7.67 19.79 -41.21
C LEU A 28 7.05 20.78 -40.20
N ARG A 29 6.39 21.84 -40.68
CA ARG A 29 5.64 22.77 -39.81
C ARG A 29 4.43 22.11 -39.17
N ALA A 30 3.70 21.28 -39.91
CA ALA A 30 2.57 20.53 -39.37
C ALA A 30 3.04 19.51 -38.31
N GLU A 31 4.12 18.77 -38.59
CA GLU A 31 4.72 17.83 -37.63
C GLU A 31 5.21 18.54 -36.36
N LEU A 32 5.89 19.69 -36.50
CA LEU A 32 6.33 20.49 -35.35
C LEU A 32 5.16 21.01 -34.53
N LEU A 33 4.05 21.39 -35.17
CA LEU A 33 2.85 21.83 -34.46
C LEU A 33 2.23 20.68 -33.66
N THR A 34 2.11 19.48 -34.26
CA THR A 34 1.61 18.27 -33.57
C THR A 34 2.50 17.89 -32.39
N ALA A 35 3.82 17.83 -32.59
CA ALA A 35 4.75 17.50 -31.52
C ALA A 35 4.71 18.55 -30.39
N ARG A 36 4.46 19.82 -30.73
CA ARG A 36 4.28 20.88 -29.73
C ARG A 36 2.99 20.70 -28.93
N THR A 37 1.87 20.37 -29.58
CA THR A 37 0.61 20.13 -28.88
C THR A 37 0.72 18.92 -27.96
N GLU A 38 1.36 17.83 -28.40
CA GLU A 38 1.62 16.65 -27.56
C GLU A 38 2.51 17.00 -26.36
N ALA A 39 3.55 17.83 -26.55
CA ALA A 39 4.40 18.31 -25.46
C ALA A 39 3.65 19.22 -24.47
N ASP A 40 2.71 20.03 -24.94
CA ASP A 40 1.90 20.88 -24.07
C ASP A 40 0.83 20.07 -23.32
N ASP A 41 0.24 19.04 -23.95
CA ASP A 41 -0.69 18.11 -23.31
C ASP A 41 -0.01 17.29 -22.21
N THR A 42 1.16 16.72 -22.49
CA THR A 42 1.96 15.99 -21.49
C THR A 42 2.36 16.89 -20.32
N ARG A 43 2.74 18.14 -20.57
CA ARG A 43 3.00 19.12 -19.49
C ARG A 43 1.75 19.42 -18.66
N ALA A 44 0.58 19.53 -19.29
CA ALA A 44 -0.67 19.78 -18.59
C ALA A 44 -1.03 18.59 -17.66
N VAL A 45 -0.85 17.35 -18.13
CA VAL A 45 -1.07 16.14 -17.32
C VAL A 45 -0.10 16.09 -16.14
N LEU A 46 1.18 16.38 -16.35
CA LEU A 46 2.16 16.42 -15.27
C LEU A 46 1.82 17.51 -14.23
N ALA A 47 1.47 18.71 -14.67
CA ALA A 47 1.06 19.80 -13.77
C ALA A 47 -0.19 19.43 -12.96
N GLN A 48 -1.13 18.70 -13.55
CA GLN A 48 -2.29 18.17 -12.82
C GLN A 48 -1.86 17.16 -11.74
N ARG A 49 -0.99 16.20 -12.09
CA ARG A 49 -0.50 15.18 -11.14
C ARG A 49 0.30 15.80 -10.00
N ASP A 50 1.13 16.80 -10.28
CA ASP A 50 1.85 17.55 -9.26
C ASP A 50 0.89 18.26 -8.30
N GLY A 51 -0.19 18.85 -8.82
CA GLY A 51 -1.25 19.43 -8.00
C GLY A 51 -1.94 18.39 -7.10
N GLU A 52 -2.31 17.23 -7.65
CA GLU A 52 -2.92 16.13 -6.89
C GLU A 52 -1.98 15.61 -5.78
N LEU A 53 -0.70 15.41 -6.09
CA LEU A 53 0.31 14.98 -5.11
C LEU A 53 0.52 16.03 -4.01
N SER A 54 0.56 17.32 -4.34
CA SER A 54 0.64 18.40 -3.35
C SER A 54 -0.53 18.34 -2.37
N THR A 55 -1.76 18.20 -2.87
CA THR A 55 -2.95 18.12 -2.00
C THR A 55 -2.97 16.84 -1.13
N LEU A 56 -2.43 15.73 -1.63
CA LEU A 56 -2.27 14.50 -0.87
C LEU A 56 -1.27 14.68 0.27
N VAL A 57 -0.11 15.28 0.00
CA VAL A 57 0.93 15.57 0.99
C VAL A 57 0.40 16.51 2.07
N GLU A 58 -0.28 17.59 1.70
CA GLU A 58 -0.92 18.52 2.65
C GLU A 58 -1.94 17.81 3.56
N ARG A 59 -2.75 16.92 3.00
CA ARG A 59 -3.72 16.13 3.78
C ARG A 59 -3.05 15.16 4.74
N VAL A 60 -1.94 14.53 4.34
CA VAL A 60 -1.14 13.67 5.22
C VAL A 60 -0.53 14.48 6.34
N ALA A 61 0.08 15.63 6.04
CA ALA A 61 0.64 16.55 7.03
C ALA A 61 -0.42 16.97 8.08
N ALA A 62 -1.60 17.41 7.62
CA ALA A 62 -2.70 17.78 8.50
C ALA A 62 -3.20 16.59 9.36
N THR A 63 -3.06 15.35 8.88
CA THR A 63 -3.40 14.15 9.66
C THR A 63 -2.35 13.86 10.73
N CYS A 64 -1.06 14.01 10.40
CA CYS A 64 0.03 13.89 11.34
C CYS A 64 -0.08 14.91 12.48
N GLU A 65 -0.37 16.18 12.17
CA GLU A 65 -0.59 17.24 13.16
C GLU A 65 -1.75 16.90 14.11
N ARG A 66 -2.86 16.35 13.59
CA ARG A 66 -3.98 15.90 14.43
C ARG A 66 -3.59 14.75 15.36
N LEU A 67 -2.80 13.80 14.88
CA LEU A 67 -2.33 12.68 15.69
C LEU A 67 -1.35 13.14 16.77
N GLU A 68 -0.48 14.10 16.47
CA GLU A 68 0.42 14.74 17.43
C GLU A 68 -0.37 15.46 18.52
N ALA A 69 -1.31 16.32 18.14
CA ALA A 69 -2.19 17.01 19.08
C ALA A 69 -2.98 16.03 19.97
N ARG A 70 -3.42 14.90 19.42
CA ARG A 70 -4.11 13.85 20.19
C ARG A 70 -3.16 13.17 21.18
N ALA A 71 -1.94 12.83 20.75
CA ALA A 71 -0.94 12.22 21.61
C ALA A 71 -0.54 13.14 22.77
N ASP A 72 -0.44 14.45 22.53
CA ASP A 72 -0.16 15.44 23.57
C ASP A 72 -1.31 15.58 24.56
N ALA A 73 -2.55 15.58 24.08
CA ALA A 73 -3.73 15.55 24.95
C ALA A 73 -3.74 14.31 25.86
N ASP A 74 -3.45 13.13 25.30
CA ASP A 74 -3.38 11.88 26.06
C ASP A 74 -2.23 11.90 27.10
N ARG A 75 -1.08 12.50 26.78
CA ARG A 75 0.02 12.69 27.74
C ARG A 75 -0.38 13.61 28.89
N ALA A 76 -1.03 14.73 28.58
CA ALA A 76 -1.52 15.68 29.58
C ALA A 76 -2.56 15.04 30.51
N GLU A 77 -3.48 14.23 29.96
CA GLU A 77 -4.45 13.47 30.75
C GLU A 77 -3.75 12.49 31.71
N ARG A 78 -2.79 11.71 31.22
CA ARG A 78 -2.02 10.77 32.05
C ARG A 78 -1.26 11.48 33.16
N GLN A 79 -0.66 12.64 32.88
CA GLN A 79 0.01 13.44 33.89
C GLN A 79 -0.96 13.92 34.96
N ALA A 80 -2.13 14.46 34.57
CA ALA A 80 -3.15 14.91 35.51
C ALA A 80 -3.68 13.77 36.40
N LEU A 81 -3.88 12.58 35.82
CA LEU A 81 -4.26 11.37 36.56
C LEU A 81 -3.17 10.94 37.55
N ALA A 82 -1.91 10.94 37.13
CA ALA A 82 -0.78 10.62 38.00
C ALA A 82 -0.68 11.59 39.19
N GLU A 83 -0.82 12.90 38.95
CA GLU A 83 -0.83 13.93 40.00
C GLU A 83 -2.03 13.78 40.95
N ALA A 84 -3.20 13.38 40.45
CA ALA A 84 -4.36 13.10 41.29
C ALA A 84 -4.12 11.87 42.18
N LEU A 85 -3.55 10.79 41.64
CA LEU A 85 -3.22 9.58 42.40
C LEU A 85 -2.16 9.86 43.48
N THR A 86 -1.13 10.64 43.16
CA THR A 86 -0.13 11.06 44.15
C THR A 86 -0.77 11.83 45.30
N ARG A 87 -1.66 12.79 45.02
CA ARG A 87 -2.40 13.54 46.07
C ARG A 87 -3.26 12.61 46.94
N ILE A 88 -3.96 11.65 46.34
CA ILE A 88 -4.74 10.66 47.10
C ILE A 88 -3.81 9.84 48.00
N ALA A 89 -2.68 9.35 47.48
CA ALA A 89 -1.71 8.59 48.26
C ALA A 89 -1.15 9.39 49.45
N GLU A 90 -0.81 10.67 49.24
CA GLU A 90 -0.36 11.57 50.31
C GLU A 90 -1.43 11.78 51.38
N THR A 91 -2.70 12.01 50.99
CA THR A 91 -3.80 12.18 51.94
C THR A 91 -4.05 10.93 52.79
N LEU A 92 -3.88 9.74 52.19
CA LEU A 92 -4.01 8.46 52.88
C LEU A 92 -2.83 8.22 53.83
N ALA A 93 -1.61 8.57 53.43
CA ALA A 93 -0.42 8.46 54.27
C ALA A 93 -0.51 9.32 55.53
N VAL A 94 -0.96 10.58 55.41
CA VAL A 94 -1.16 11.48 56.56
C VAL A 94 -2.19 10.90 57.54
N ARG A 95 -3.27 10.28 57.05
CA ARG A 95 -4.30 9.68 57.90
C ARG A 95 -3.81 8.44 58.67
N GLN A 96 -2.87 7.67 58.12
CA GLN A 96 -2.31 6.50 58.78
C GLN A 96 -1.34 6.85 59.92
N VAL A 97 -0.67 8.00 59.85
CA VAL A 97 0.40 8.36 60.80
C VAL A 97 -0.12 9.02 62.09
N ALA A 98 -1.40 9.42 62.17
CA ALA A 98 -1.96 9.93 63.41
C ALA A 98 -2.06 8.80 64.47
N PRO A 99 -1.23 8.81 65.53
CA PRO A 99 -1.33 7.81 66.59
C PRO A 99 -2.56 8.16 67.42
N GLY A 100 -3.65 7.43 67.20
CA GLY A 100 -4.81 7.51 68.09
C GLY A 100 -4.39 7.08 69.50
N PRO A 101 -4.81 7.81 70.56
CA PRO A 101 -4.61 7.34 71.92
C PRO A 101 -5.26 5.96 72.04
N ALA A 102 -4.58 5.03 72.70
CA ALA A 102 -5.03 3.66 72.91
C ALA A 102 -6.46 3.64 73.46
N SER A 103 -7.45 3.52 72.60
CA SER A 103 -8.83 3.23 72.98
C SER A 103 -9.06 1.74 72.79
N GLU A 104 -9.21 1.08 73.93
CA GLU A 104 -9.66 -0.28 74.08
C GLU A 104 -10.94 -0.56 73.29
N VAL A 105 -10.87 -1.65 72.51
CA VAL A 105 -11.88 -2.71 72.45
C VAL A 105 -13.33 -2.23 72.42
N GLY A 106 -13.79 -1.84 71.23
CA GLY A 106 -15.20 -1.81 70.88
C GLY A 106 -15.30 -2.03 69.38
N ALA A 107 -15.51 -3.28 68.98
CA ALA A 107 -15.55 -3.77 67.60
C ALA A 107 -16.47 -2.92 66.71
N ARG A 108 -15.92 -1.85 66.13
CA ARG A 108 -16.58 -1.11 65.06
C ARG A 108 -16.20 -1.80 63.77
N THR A 109 -16.96 -2.85 63.47
CA THR A 109 -16.98 -3.55 62.18
C THR A 109 -17.21 -2.52 61.08
N VAL A 110 -16.13 -1.97 60.54
CA VAL A 110 -16.19 -1.29 59.25
C VAL A 110 -16.41 -2.40 58.25
N ILE A 111 -17.62 -2.43 57.69
CA ILE A 111 -18.01 -3.25 56.55
C ILE A 111 -17.22 -2.71 55.34
N GLY A 112 -15.92 -2.96 55.35
CA GLY A 112 -15.01 -2.74 54.25
C GLY A 112 -14.50 -4.11 53.89
N GLY A 113 -15.07 -4.69 52.82
CA GLY A 113 -14.63 -5.97 52.29
C GLY A 113 -13.14 -5.92 52.04
N SER A 114 -12.37 -6.57 52.91
CA SER A 114 -10.97 -6.89 52.70
C SER A 114 -10.92 -7.85 51.52
N VAL A 115 -10.71 -7.30 50.31
CA VAL A 115 -10.37 -8.11 49.15
C VAL A 115 -8.94 -8.60 49.39
N HIS A 116 -8.82 -9.79 49.97
CA HIS A 116 -7.56 -10.53 50.00
C HIS A 116 -7.09 -10.73 48.56
N PRO A 117 -5.90 -10.27 48.14
CA PRO A 117 -5.38 -10.53 46.80
C PRO A 117 -4.89 -11.98 46.61
N ALA A 118 -5.34 -12.93 47.45
CA ALA A 118 -4.78 -14.27 47.47
C ALA A 118 -5.41 -15.25 46.46
N GLU A 119 -6.62 -15.01 45.94
CA GLU A 119 -7.30 -16.02 45.11
C GLU A 119 -8.17 -15.44 43.98
N ALA A 120 -7.76 -14.35 43.33
CA ALA A 120 -8.46 -13.80 42.16
C ALA A 120 -7.88 -14.30 40.81
N THR A 121 -7.38 -15.54 40.78
CA THR A 121 -6.97 -16.22 39.52
C THR A 121 -7.74 -17.52 39.32
N ALA A 122 -9.04 -17.49 39.51
CA ALA A 122 -9.93 -18.34 38.72
C ALA A 122 -10.50 -17.41 37.65
N LEU A 123 -9.77 -17.30 36.54
CA LEU A 123 -10.32 -16.84 35.27
C LEU A 123 -11.57 -17.68 35.03
N ARG A 124 -12.72 -17.11 35.38
CA ARG A 124 -14.00 -17.59 34.91
C ARG A 124 -13.95 -17.32 33.42
N THR A 125 -13.54 -18.33 32.67
CA THR A 125 -13.84 -18.46 31.26
C THR A 125 -15.35 -18.34 31.17
N VAL A 126 -15.84 -17.12 31.02
CA VAL A 126 -17.16 -16.90 30.46
C VAL A 126 -16.97 -17.39 29.05
N GLU A 127 -17.24 -18.67 28.83
CA GLU A 127 -17.57 -19.16 27.51
C GLU A 127 -18.66 -18.21 27.01
N PRO A 128 -18.40 -17.38 26.00
CA PRO A 128 -19.47 -16.64 25.38
C PRO A 128 -20.44 -17.70 24.89
N GLU A 129 -21.61 -17.76 25.52
CA GLU A 129 -22.76 -18.53 25.05
C GLU A 129 -23.10 -17.94 23.68
N MET A 130 -22.45 -18.50 22.68
CA MET A 130 -22.64 -18.18 21.29
C MET A 130 -24.09 -18.55 20.98
N PRO A 131 -24.93 -17.61 20.54
CA PRO A 131 -26.28 -17.95 20.12
C PRO A 131 -26.18 -19.03 19.05
N GLU A 132 -26.81 -20.17 19.33
CA GLU A 132 -26.95 -21.30 18.43
C GLU A 132 -27.48 -20.77 17.08
N PRO A 133 -26.70 -20.80 15.99
CA PRO A 133 -27.15 -20.30 14.70
C PRO A 133 -28.18 -21.27 14.14
N ALA A 134 -29.44 -20.95 14.39
CA ALA A 134 -30.58 -21.54 13.70
C ALA A 134 -30.58 -21.06 12.24
N ALA A 135 -29.84 -21.76 11.39
CA ALA A 135 -30.14 -22.04 9.98
C ALA A 135 -28.87 -22.64 9.34
N GLU A 136 -28.97 -23.88 8.89
CA GLU A 136 -28.03 -24.48 7.94
C GLU A 136 -28.07 -23.66 6.65
N GLU A 137 -27.23 -22.63 6.55
CA GLU A 137 -26.85 -22.09 5.26
C GLU A 137 -26.08 -23.19 4.50
N PRO A 138 -26.40 -23.44 3.22
CA PRO A 138 -25.73 -24.48 2.47
C PRO A 138 -24.23 -24.17 2.47
N VAL A 139 -23.45 -25.08 3.06
CA VAL A 139 -22.00 -25.12 2.91
C VAL A 139 -21.74 -25.31 1.42
N ILE A 140 -21.58 -24.20 0.72
CA ILE A 140 -20.94 -24.19 -0.60
C ILE A 140 -19.53 -24.65 -0.28
N VAL A 141 -19.28 -25.94 -0.47
CA VAL A 141 -17.94 -26.48 -0.65
C VAL A 141 -17.41 -25.78 -1.90
N LEU A 142 -16.86 -24.58 -1.72
CA LEU A 142 -16.02 -23.95 -2.71
C LEU A 142 -14.95 -25.00 -3.00
N PRO A 143 -14.90 -25.56 -4.22
CA PRO A 143 -13.90 -26.54 -4.55
C PRO A 143 -12.55 -25.94 -4.16
N ASP A 144 -11.79 -26.69 -3.39
CA ASP A 144 -10.47 -26.29 -2.93
C ASP A 144 -9.61 -25.98 -4.17
N GLU A 145 -9.58 -24.70 -4.58
CA GLU A 145 -8.88 -24.24 -5.78
C GLU A 145 -7.37 -24.48 -5.68
N ARG A 146 -6.89 -24.94 -4.53
CA ARG A 146 -5.51 -25.38 -4.31
C ARG A 146 -5.16 -26.64 -5.10
N LEU A 147 -6.13 -27.48 -5.47
CA LEU A 147 -5.87 -28.72 -6.23
C LEU A 147 -5.94 -28.54 -7.75
N SER A 148 -6.55 -27.46 -8.27
CA SER A 148 -6.72 -27.25 -9.71
C SER A 148 -5.60 -26.46 -10.40
N ARG A 149 -4.60 -25.95 -9.67
CA ARG A 149 -3.49 -25.15 -10.25
C ARG A 149 -2.13 -25.86 -10.33
N GLN A 150 -2.07 -27.17 -10.06
CA GLN A 150 -0.83 -27.96 -10.21
C GLN A 150 -0.41 -28.22 -11.67
N GLY A 151 -1.11 -27.66 -12.67
CA GLY A 151 -0.79 -27.82 -14.09
C GLY A 151 -0.13 -26.62 -14.77
N ALA A 152 0.11 -25.51 -14.07
CA ALA A 152 0.75 -24.36 -14.69
C ALA A 152 2.23 -24.67 -14.97
N ALA A 153 2.64 -24.52 -16.24
CA ALA A 153 4.04 -24.71 -16.63
C ALA A 153 4.95 -23.82 -15.77
N PRO A 154 6.13 -24.32 -15.35
CA PRO A 154 7.07 -23.53 -14.55
C PRO A 154 7.46 -22.26 -15.30
N LEU A 155 7.49 -21.14 -14.58
CA LEU A 155 7.77 -19.83 -15.18
C LEU A 155 9.27 -19.70 -15.49
N GLY A 156 9.56 -19.03 -16.60
CA GLY A 156 10.92 -18.81 -17.09
C GLY A 156 11.56 -17.57 -16.48
N ALA A 157 12.89 -17.49 -16.50
CA ALA A 157 13.58 -16.24 -16.23
C ALA A 157 13.20 -15.20 -17.30
N GLY A 158 12.86 -13.99 -16.88
CA GLY A 158 12.31 -12.93 -17.72
C GLY A 158 10.78 -12.80 -17.68
N ASP A 159 10.07 -13.81 -17.15
CA ASP A 159 8.61 -13.75 -17.07
C ASP A 159 8.16 -12.73 -16.00
N GLU A 160 7.16 -11.92 -16.35
CA GLU A 160 6.46 -11.05 -15.40
C GLU A 160 5.57 -11.86 -14.47
N CYS A 161 5.62 -11.54 -13.17
CA CYS A 161 4.91 -12.29 -12.15
C CYS A 161 4.33 -11.40 -11.05
N SER A 162 3.25 -11.89 -10.44
CA SER A 162 2.74 -11.41 -9.17
C SER A 162 3.19 -12.32 -8.04
N VAL A 163 3.46 -11.73 -6.87
CA VAL A 163 3.89 -12.44 -5.67
C VAL A 163 2.82 -12.35 -4.60
N ARG A 164 2.58 -13.44 -3.87
CA ARG A 164 1.62 -13.47 -2.77
C ARG A 164 2.23 -12.89 -1.49
N PHE A 165 1.59 -11.87 -0.92
CA PHE A 165 1.96 -11.27 0.35
C PHE A 165 1.48 -12.13 1.51
N ARG A 166 2.42 -12.68 2.30
CA ARG A 166 2.11 -13.66 3.36
C ARG A 166 1.20 -13.13 4.48
N PHE A 167 1.20 -11.83 4.74
CA PHE A 167 0.44 -11.25 5.85
C PHE A 167 -1.04 -10.96 5.51
N ASP A 168 -1.37 -10.76 4.24
CA ASP A 168 -2.71 -10.32 3.81
C ASP A 168 -3.29 -11.19 2.68
N ASN A 169 -2.57 -12.24 2.27
CA ASN A 169 -2.95 -13.14 1.18
C ASN A 169 -3.28 -12.42 -0.15
N ARG A 170 -2.80 -11.18 -0.32
CA ARG A 170 -2.96 -10.36 -1.53
C ARG A 170 -1.84 -10.65 -2.51
N TRP A 171 -2.12 -10.51 -3.79
CA TRP A 171 -1.12 -10.60 -4.85
C TRP A 171 -0.61 -9.20 -5.17
N ILE A 172 0.71 -9.06 -5.27
CA ILE A 172 1.40 -7.82 -5.57
C ILE A 172 2.17 -8.01 -6.88
N ASP A 173 1.96 -7.09 -7.81
CA ASP A 173 2.58 -7.13 -9.14
C ASP A 173 3.93 -6.38 -9.15
N GLY A 174 4.54 -6.23 -10.34
CA GLY A 174 5.77 -5.46 -10.51
C GLY A 174 7.05 -6.27 -10.26
N PHE A 175 7.00 -7.59 -10.36
CA PHE A 175 8.16 -8.47 -10.25
C PHE A 175 8.41 -9.22 -11.55
N GLU A 176 9.66 -9.58 -11.76
CA GLU A 176 10.15 -10.39 -12.87
C GLU A 176 10.97 -11.55 -12.29
N ILE A 177 10.88 -12.72 -12.90
CA ILE A 177 11.69 -13.87 -12.48
C ILE A 177 13.12 -13.69 -12.96
N CYS A 178 14.04 -13.53 -12.03
CA CYS A 178 15.47 -13.40 -12.32
C CYS A 178 16.12 -14.77 -12.55
N GLU A 179 15.75 -15.76 -11.73
CA GLU A 179 16.36 -17.09 -11.75
C GLU A 179 15.38 -18.14 -11.24
N THR A 180 15.36 -19.31 -11.89
CA THR A 180 14.54 -20.46 -11.49
C THR A 180 15.45 -21.57 -10.96
N MET A 181 15.31 -21.90 -9.68
CA MET A 181 16.08 -22.95 -9.01
C MET A 181 15.22 -24.19 -8.81
N ARG A 182 15.75 -25.37 -9.15
CA ARG A 182 15.14 -26.66 -8.84
C ARG A 182 15.96 -27.35 -7.76
N GLN A 183 15.39 -27.52 -6.59
CA GLN A 183 16.04 -28.19 -5.46
C GLN A 183 15.06 -29.15 -4.80
N ASP A 184 15.48 -30.39 -4.58
CA ASP A 184 14.70 -31.43 -3.89
C ASP A 184 13.30 -31.67 -4.49
N GLY A 185 13.17 -31.52 -5.81
CA GLY A 185 11.89 -31.67 -6.52
C GLY A 185 10.96 -30.45 -6.42
N HIS A 186 11.34 -29.40 -5.70
CA HIS A 186 10.61 -28.15 -5.61
C HIS A 186 11.21 -27.09 -6.53
N VAL A 187 10.34 -26.28 -7.15
CA VAL A 187 10.75 -25.11 -7.94
C VAL A 187 10.65 -23.87 -7.05
N ARG A 188 11.76 -23.12 -6.97
CA ARG A 188 11.83 -21.83 -6.29
C ARG A 188 12.30 -20.76 -7.26
N TYR A 189 11.82 -19.55 -7.05
CA TYR A 189 12.09 -18.41 -7.92
C TYR A 189 12.82 -17.32 -7.15
N ARG A 190 13.87 -16.79 -7.77
CA ARG A 190 14.49 -15.54 -7.33
C ARG A 190 13.89 -14.40 -8.13
N LEU A 191 13.39 -13.41 -7.44
CA LEU A 191 12.61 -12.34 -8.06
C LEU A 191 13.40 -11.04 -8.10
N ARG A 192 13.18 -10.27 -9.16
CA ARG A 192 13.68 -8.92 -9.34
C ARG A 192 12.51 -7.96 -9.38
N ARG A 193 12.55 -6.90 -8.57
CA ARG A 193 11.57 -5.81 -8.61
C ARG A 193 11.79 -5.00 -9.89
N ARG A 194 10.75 -4.80 -10.70
CA ARG A 194 10.84 -4.12 -12.00
C ARG A 194 11.17 -2.64 -11.88
N LEU A 195 10.64 -1.99 -10.83
CA LEU A 195 10.75 -0.55 -10.64
C LEU A 195 12.20 -0.06 -10.51
N ASP A 196 13.04 -0.80 -9.77
CA ASP A 196 14.41 -0.38 -9.46
C ASP A 196 15.47 -1.45 -9.77
N GLY A 197 15.05 -2.59 -10.32
CA GLY A 197 15.94 -3.71 -10.64
C GLY A 197 16.49 -4.44 -9.42
N TRP A 198 16.02 -4.15 -8.20
CA TRP A 198 16.52 -4.79 -6.99
C TRP A 198 16.14 -6.27 -6.94
N VAL A 199 17.12 -7.15 -6.73
CA VAL A 199 16.90 -8.60 -6.61
C VAL A 199 16.62 -8.95 -5.15
N LEU A 200 15.48 -9.59 -4.90
CA LEU A 200 15.10 -10.00 -3.56
C LEU A 200 16.05 -11.09 -3.04
N PRO A 201 16.46 -11.02 -1.76
CA PRO A 201 17.34 -12.02 -1.16
C PRO A 201 16.61 -13.34 -0.87
N GLU A 202 15.29 -13.32 -0.69
CA GLU A 202 14.47 -14.50 -0.40
C GLU A 202 14.06 -15.23 -1.69
N LEU A 203 14.00 -16.56 -1.62
CA LEU A 203 13.50 -17.42 -2.69
C LEU A 203 12.01 -17.72 -2.46
N PHE A 204 11.21 -17.59 -3.53
CA PHE A 204 9.76 -17.77 -3.47
C PHE A 204 9.36 -19.14 -4.01
N GLU A 205 8.40 -19.79 -3.37
CA GLU A 205 7.87 -21.07 -3.84
C GLU A 205 6.89 -20.88 -4.99
N ALA A 206 6.70 -21.90 -5.82
CA ALA A 206 5.74 -21.86 -6.92
C ALA A 206 4.29 -21.59 -6.49
N ALA A 207 3.92 -21.86 -5.23
CA ALA A 207 2.60 -21.52 -4.70
C ALA A 207 2.42 -20.02 -4.39
N ASP A 208 3.52 -19.29 -4.22
CA ASP A 208 3.54 -17.85 -3.90
C ASP A 208 3.82 -16.96 -5.11
N VAL A 209 4.00 -17.56 -6.30
CA VAL A 209 4.29 -16.86 -7.55
C VAL A 209 3.27 -17.27 -8.60
N ARG A 210 2.71 -16.30 -9.31
CA ARG A 210 1.85 -16.55 -10.47
C ARG A 210 2.29 -15.65 -11.63
N ARG A 211 2.03 -16.09 -12.86
CA ARG A 211 2.22 -15.23 -14.04
C ARG A 211 1.36 -13.98 -13.89
N PHE A 212 1.93 -12.83 -14.21
CA PHE A 212 1.17 -11.59 -14.28
C PHE A 212 0.21 -11.70 -15.47
N ASP A 213 -1.08 -11.51 -15.21
CA ASP A 213 -2.11 -11.55 -16.23
C ASP A 213 -2.49 -10.12 -16.60
N HIS A 214 -2.01 -9.66 -17.75
CA HIS A 214 -2.27 -8.31 -18.26
C HIS A 214 -3.77 -8.07 -18.54
N ALA A 215 -4.59 -9.13 -18.66
CA ALA A 215 -6.00 -9.01 -19.00
C ALA A 215 -6.83 -8.22 -17.98
N VAL A 216 -6.36 -8.07 -16.74
CA VAL A 216 -7.05 -7.30 -15.68
C VAL A 216 -6.56 -5.84 -15.62
N ALA A 217 -5.34 -5.55 -16.06
CA ALA A 217 -4.76 -4.21 -16.02
C ALA A 217 -5.39 -3.27 -17.06
N ASP A 218 -5.73 -3.78 -18.25
CA ASP A 218 -6.38 -3.01 -19.33
C ASP A 218 -7.77 -2.49 -18.94
N VAL A 219 -8.48 -3.16 -18.02
CA VAL A 219 -9.80 -2.74 -17.54
C VAL A 219 -9.72 -1.60 -16.53
N LEU A 220 -8.57 -1.40 -15.89
CA LEU A 220 -8.35 -0.35 -14.88
C LEU A 220 -7.55 0.85 -15.40
N GLY A 221 -7.20 0.88 -16.68
CA GLY A 221 -6.57 2.05 -17.32
C GLY A 221 -5.20 2.43 -16.77
N PHE A 222 -4.47 1.46 -16.19
CA PHE A 222 -3.06 1.59 -15.82
C PHE A 222 -2.20 1.04 -16.97
N THR A 223 -2.19 1.75 -18.10
CA THR A 223 -1.12 1.61 -19.08
C THR A 223 -0.33 2.92 -19.09
N ASP A 224 1.00 2.78 -18.92
CA ASP A 224 2.01 3.85 -18.99
C ASP A 224 1.99 4.57 -20.34
#